data_AF-A0A3A4S823-F1
#
_entry.id   AF-A0A3A4S823-F1
#
_cell.length_a   1.000
_cell.length_b   1.000
_cell.length_c   1.000
_cell.angle_alpha   90.00
_cell.angle_beta   90.00
_cell.angle_gamma   90.00
#
_symmetry.space_group_name_H-M   'P 1'
#
loop_
_entity.id
_entity.type
_entity.pdbx_description
1 polymer ?
#
loop_
_entity_poly.entity_id
_entity_poly.type
_entity_poly.pdbx_seq_one_letter_code
_entity_poly.pdbx_strand_id
1 'polypeptide(L)'
;MTGEKTGRMMILKGENQPMKQAILKIINPVLAVLMLNQILTAALHGVIHRKAYAFFHEGGGILLAGLSVLHVLLNWKWVQANFFKKPS
;
A
#
# COMPACT_ATOMS: atom_id res chain seq x y z
N MET A 1 15.64 -2.33 -36.52
CA MET A 1 14.40 -3.06 -36.14
C MET A 1 14.11 -3.08 -34.63
N THR A 2 14.83 -2.31 -33.80
CA THR A 2 14.69 -2.31 -32.32
C THR A 2 13.73 -1.25 -31.78
N GLY A 3 13.54 -0.12 -32.47
CA GLY A 3 12.64 0.95 -32.01
C GLY A 3 11.15 0.62 -32.08
N GLU A 4 10.72 -0.14 -33.10
CA GLU A 4 9.29 -0.45 -33.30
C GLU A 4 8.75 -1.46 -32.27
N LYS A 5 9.59 -2.43 -31.85
CA LYS A 5 9.23 -3.39 -30.79
C LYS A 5 9.09 -2.71 -29.44
N THR A 6 9.98 -1.77 -29.12
CA THR A 6 9.93 -1.01 -27.87
C THR A 6 8.71 -0.09 -27.82
N GLY A 7 8.39 0.59 -28.92
CA GLY A 7 7.19 1.43 -29.04
C GLY A 7 5.89 0.63 -28.92
N ARG A 8 5.76 -0.51 -29.61
CA ARG A 8 4.59 -1.39 -29.48
C ARG A 8 4.44 -1.97 -28.07
N MET A 9 5.54 -2.30 -27.39
CA MET A 9 5.48 -2.83 -26.02
C MET A 9 5.03 -1.78 -25.01
N MET A 10 5.36 -0.49 -25.23
CA MET A 10 4.83 0.60 -24.41
C MET A 10 3.33 0.84 -24.64
N ILE A 11 2.87 0.79 -25.90
CA ILE A 11 1.44 0.99 -26.24
C ILE A 11 0.57 -0.16 -25.70
N LEU A 12 1.07 -1.40 -25.69
CA LEU A 12 0.32 -2.57 -25.20
C LEU A 12 0.32 -2.70 -23.67
N LYS A 13 1.31 -2.11 -23.00
CA LYS A 13 1.46 -2.15 -21.54
C LYS A 13 0.87 -0.87 -20.96
N GLY A 14 -0.46 -0.76 -21.02
CA GLY A 14 -1.26 0.41 -20.64
C GLY A 14 -0.55 1.39 -19.69
N GLU A 15 -0.41 2.63 -20.16
CA GLU A 15 0.43 3.76 -19.70
C GLU A 15 0.49 4.03 -18.18
N ASN A 16 -0.34 3.38 -17.36
CA ASN A 16 -0.45 3.63 -15.93
C ASN A 16 0.43 2.71 -15.05
N GLN A 17 1.19 1.77 -15.64
CA GLN A 17 2.14 0.93 -14.89
C GLN A 17 3.22 1.72 -14.12
N PRO A 18 3.93 2.70 -14.70
CA PRO A 18 4.94 3.47 -13.96
C PRO A 18 4.33 4.28 -12.82
N MET A 19 3.16 4.88 -13.03
CA MET A 19 2.45 5.66 -12.01
C MET A 19 2.04 4.80 -10.81
N LYS A 20 1.46 3.62 -11.06
CA LYS A 20 1.12 2.65 -10.01
C LYS A 20 2.32 2.27 -9.16
N GLN A 21 3.48 2.03 -9.78
CA GLN A 21 4.69 1.66 -9.05
C GLN A 21 5.23 2.83 -8.22
N ALA A 22 5.15 4.07 -8.72
CA ALA A 22 5.49 5.25 -7.95
C ALA A 22 4.56 5.41 -6.73
N ILE A 23 3.25 5.22 -6.89
CA ILE A 23 2.29 5.25 -5.79
C ILE A 23 2.61 4.19 -4.74
N LEU A 24 2.88 2.94 -5.14
CA LEU A 24 3.24 1.86 -4.20
C LEU A 24 4.53 2.16 -3.42
N LYS A 25 5.53 2.79 -4.05
CA LYS A 25 6.76 3.22 -3.37
C LYS A 25 6.49 4.25 -2.26
N ILE A 26 5.40 5.01 -2.34
CA ILE A 26 4.97 5.97 -1.31
C ILE A 26 4.08 5.28 -0.28
N ILE A 27 3.08 4.50 -0.72
CA ILE A 27 2.12 3.85 0.17
C ILE A 27 2.82 2.86 1.13
N ASN A 28 3.83 2.12 0.66
CA ASN A 28 4.50 1.11 1.49
C ASN A 28 5.14 1.68 2.77
N PRO A 29 6.02 2.69 2.70
CA PRO A 29 6.58 3.29 3.92
C PRO A 29 5.52 4.01 4.76
N VAL A 30 4.50 4.63 4.14
CA VAL A 30 3.39 5.26 4.90
C VAL A 30 2.62 4.22 5.71
N LEU A 31 2.29 3.06 5.12
CA LEU A 31 1.65 1.96 5.83
C LEU A 31 2.51 1.45 6.99
N ALA A 32 3.82 1.34 6.79
CA ALA A 32 4.74 0.93 7.85
C ALA A 32 4.74 1.92 9.03
N VAL A 33 4.82 3.22 8.75
CA VAL A 33 4.76 4.27 9.77
C VAL A 33 3.42 4.25 10.50
N LEU A 34 2.30 4.12 9.78
CA LEU A 34 0.97 4.05 10.39
C LEU A 34 0.82 2.81 11.28
N MET A 35 1.34 1.66 10.86
CA MET A 35 1.35 0.44 11.67
C MET A 35 2.14 0.63 12.96
N LEU A 36 3.35 1.20 12.88
CA LEU A 36 4.15 1.51 14.06
C LEU A 36 3.44 2.50 14.99
N ASN A 37 2.78 3.51 14.43
CA ASN A 37 1.95 4.43 15.20
C ASN A 37 0.83 3.68 15.95
N GLN A 38 0.13 2.73 15.31
CA GLN A 38 -0.92 1.95 15.98
C GLN A 38 -0.36 1.13 17.15
N ILE A 39 0.77 0.47 16.95
CA ILE A 39 1.43 -0.34 17.99
C ILE A 39 1.84 0.54 19.18
N LEU A 40 2.51 1.66 18.92
CA LEU A 40 2.99 2.57 19.96
C LEU A 40 1.84 3.22 20.73
N THR A 41 0.81 3.70 20.04
CA THR A 41 -0.34 4.36 20.68
C THR A 41 -1.20 3.38 21.47
N ALA A 42 -1.33 2.12 21.02
CA ALA A 42 -1.95 1.06 21.81
C ALA A 42 -1.15 0.75 23.07
N ALA A 43 0.17 0.58 22.95
CA ALA A 43 1.05 0.30 24.09
C ALA A 43 1.05 1.43 25.13
N LEU A 44 0.87 2.68 24.68
CA LEU A 44 0.86 3.87 25.52
C LEU A 44 -0.55 4.36 25.91
N HIS A 45 -1.62 3.59 25.65
CA HIS A 45 -3.01 4.03 25.83
C HIS A 45 -3.32 4.62 27.21
N GLY A 46 -2.70 4.10 28.28
CA GLY A 46 -2.88 4.61 29.64
C GLY A 46 -2.00 5.82 30.01
N VAL A 47 -1.03 6.18 29.16
CA VAL A 47 -0.06 7.27 29.41
C VAL A 47 -0.42 8.50 28.59
N ILE A 48 -0.87 8.33 27.35
CA ILE A 48 -1.17 9.46 26.46
C ILE A 48 -2.56 10.03 26.72
N HIS A 49 -2.69 11.35 26.58
CA HIS A 49 -3.96 12.03 26.78
C HIS A 49 -5.04 11.52 25.82
N ARG A 50 -6.28 11.34 26.31
CA ARG A 50 -7.39 10.74 25.56
C ARG A 50 -7.61 11.32 24.16
N LYS A 51 -7.52 12.64 24.00
CA LYS A 51 -7.67 13.29 22.67
C LYS A 51 -6.53 12.92 21.72
N ALA A 52 -5.30 12.79 22.23
CA ALA A 52 -4.17 12.37 21.42
C ALA A 52 -4.31 10.90 21.01
N TYR A 53 -4.71 10.02 21.96
CA TYR A 53 -5.00 8.62 21.63
C TYR A 53 -6.07 8.50 20.54
N ALA A 54 -7.23 9.16 20.70
CA ALA A 54 -8.30 9.09 19.71
C ALA A 54 -7.82 9.57 18.33
N PHE A 55 -7.07 10.66 18.26
CA PHE A 55 -6.56 11.16 16.99
C PHE A 55 -5.56 10.21 16.32
N PHE A 56 -4.51 9.78 17.06
CA PHE A 56 -3.44 8.97 16.48
C PHE A 56 -3.83 7.50 16.32
N HIS A 57 -4.53 6.91 17.29
CA HIS A 57 -4.94 5.51 17.26
C HIS A 57 -6.20 5.33 16.42
N GLU A 58 -7.34 5.92 16.81
CA GLU A 58 -8.60 5.70 16.08
C GLU A 58 -8.54 6.31 14.67
N GLY A 59 -8.13 7.59 14.56
CA GLY A 59 -7.99 8.27 13.27
C GLY A 59 -6.91 7.62 12.38
N GLY A 60 -5.75 7.31 12.96
CA GLY A 60 -4.67 6.62 12.24
C GLY A 60 -5.05 5.19 11.83
N GLY A 61 -5.87 4.50 12.61
CA GLY A 61 -6.38 3.16 12.30
C GLY A 61 -7.31 3.15 11.11
N ILE A 62 -8.22 4.13 11.02
CA ILE A 62 -9.08 4.33 9.84
C ILE A 62 -8.24 4.57 8.59
N LEU A 63 -7.24 5.46 8.68
CA LEU A 63 -6.35 5.76 7.56
C LEU A 63 -5.51 4.54 7.14
N LEU A 64 -4.98 3.78 8.11
CA LEU A 64 -4.24 2.55 7.87
C LEU A 64 -5.10 1.52 7.14
N ALA A 65 -6.36 1.33 7.57
CA ALA A 65 -7.28 0.40 6.93
C ALA A 65 -7.56 0.79 5.47
N GLY A 66 -7.88 2.07 5.23
CA GLY A 66 -8.13 2.59 3.88
C GLY A 66 -6.93 2.43 2.95
N LEU A 67 -5.73 2.82 3.40
CA LEU A 67 -4.51 2.66 2.61
C LEU A 67 -4.12 1.19 2.40
N SER A 68 -4.43 0.30 3.35
CA SER A 68 -4.18 -1.14 3.19
C SER A 68 -5.05 -1.74 2.09
N VAL A 69 -6.33 -1.38 2.03
CA VAL A 69 -7.22 -1.78 0.93
C VAL A 69 -6.67 -1.27 -0.40
N LEU A 70 -6.33 0.03 -0.48
CA LEU A 70 -5.75 0.60 -1.69
C LEU A 70 -4.45 -0.11 -2.11
N HIS A 71 -3.57 -0.42 -1.14
CA HIS A 71 -2.34 -1.18 -1.39
C HIS A 71 -2.63 -2.55 -2.01
N VAL A 72 -3.59 -3.30 -1.47
CA VAL A 72 -3.96 -4.62 -2.00
C VAL A 72 -4.54 -4.50 -3.40
N LEU A 73 -5.44 -3.53 -3.63
CA LEU A 73 -6.04 -3.29 -4.96
C LEU A 73 -4.97 -2.94 -5.99
N LEU A 74 -4.05 -2.04 -5.64
CA LEU A 74 -2.91 -1.73 -6.49
C LEU A 74 -2.05 -2.98 -6.68
N ASN A 75 -1.75 -3.76 -5.65
CA ASN A 75 -0.85 -4.91 -5.76
C ASN A 75 -1.53 -6.24 -6.18
N TRP A 76 -2.79 -6.21 -6.65
CA TRP A 76 -3.62 -7.41 -6.83
C TRP A 76 -3.00 -8.51 -7.71
N LYS A 77 -2.35 -8.15 -8.82
CA LYS A 77 -1.67 -9.13 -9.70
C LYS A 77 -0.56 -9.90 -8.97
N TRP A 78 0.18 -9.24 -8.08
CA TRP A 78 1.20 -9.89 -7.26
C TRP A 78 0.54 -10.81 -6.23
N VAL A 79 -0.56 -10.39 -5.61
CA VAL A 79 -1.34 -11.22 -4.67
C VAL A 79 -1.82 -12.50 -5.37
N GLN A 80 -2.42 -12.38 -6.57
CA GLN A 80 -2.83 -13.53 -7.38
C GLN A 80 -1.66 -14.49 -7.67
N ALA A 81 -0.51 -13.93 -8.04
CA ALA A 81 0.66 -14.73 -8.39
C ALA A 81 1.27 -15.52 -7.22
N ASN A 82 1.16 -15.03 -5.98
CA ASN A 82 1.76 -15.64 -4.80
C ASN A 82 0.79 -16.51 -4.01
N PHE A 83 -0.50 -16.14 -3.95
CA PHE A 83 -1.47 -16.83 -3.10
C PHE A 83 -2.47 -17.69 -3.85
N PHE A 84 -2.65 -17.47 -5.16
CA PHE A 84 -3.72 -18.14 -5.94
C PHE A 84 -3.20 -19.00 -7.10
N LYS A 85 -1.87 -19.15 -7.27
CA LYS A 85 -1.34 -20.14 -8.20
C LYS A 85 -1.58 -21.55 -7.65
N LYS A 86 -2.23 -22.39 -8.46
CA LYS A 86 -2.36 -23.82 -8.17
C LYS A 86 -0.96 -24.47 -8.16
N PRO A 87 -0.66 -25.36 -7.21
CA PRO A 87 0.52 -26.21 -7.30
C PRO A 87 0.40 -27.05 -8.59
N SER A 88 1.49 -27.07 -9.37
CA SER A 88 1.63 -27.85 -10.60
C SER A 88 1.70 -29.34 -10.31
#